data_AF-A0A7S8HY10-F1
#
_entry.id   AF-A0A7S8HY10-F1
#
_cell.length_a   1.000
_cell.length_b   1.000
_cell.length_c   1.000
_cell.angle_alpha   90.00
_cell.angle_beta   90.00
_cell.angle_gamma   90.00
#
_symmetry.space_group_name_H-M   'P 1'
#
loop_
_entity.id
_entity.type
_entity.pdbx_description
1 polymer ?
#
loop_
_entity_poly.entity_id
_entity_poly.type
_entity_poly.pdbx_seq_one_letter_code
_entity_poly.pdbx_strand_id
1 'polypeptide(L)'
;MEENESNRLSPLTPDDHAGKLWIVTILSLIYTLHVAVARVYIKYRMLGVDDALYGVAVLLHLGQSVAMFVGLCNGLGKKNSITTPERWVVSSKCLVASTVFFIMTLTFAKCSVLALIRRIIDCRPGKSEPFCIGLMVTTVLWGVTSSVSFLINCNPGSVLTVENLEQCPHQTSRWLSIASLDIVTELLTLALIVQLVWSVNIGHSRKWQVVAAFSFRLPLIGLSGVHVAYANKFPLSDEPQFAVTKALLWQQIMVSWSLLSATSPNLRSFMSSFNIGWGFPVAFDETNLDPSDPLALQELGKISCSAVTTSTLSSVASVSSSERPGNWRPDVIAHQATITHESDTTYLDDITEEEISRTGSHEMIINKEVTWNVTYEDSRC
;
A
#
# COMPACT_ATOMS: atom_id res chain seq x y z
N MET A 1 -51.87 -15.73 -2.45
CA MET A 1 -50.83 -14.70 -2.69
C MET A 1 -49.48 -15.41 -2.58
N GLU A 2 -49.36 -16.44 -3.40
CA GLU A 2 -48.25 -17.38 -3.51
C GLU A 2 -47.70 -17.15 -4.91
N GLU A 3 -46.42 -16.77 -5.00
CA GLU A 3 -45.60 -16.50 -6.19
C GLU A 3 -44.86 -15.15 -6.05
N ASN A 4 -43.98 -15.03 -5.04
CA ASN A 4 -42.85 -14.10 -5.17
C ASN A 4 -41.64 -14.35 -4.24
N GLU A 5 -41.60 -15.44 -3.47
CA GLU A 5 -40.49 -15.73 -2.54
C GLU A 5 -39.42 -16.68 -3.07
N SER A 6 -39.46 -17.03 -4.36
CA SER A 6 -38.56 -18.04 -4.95
C SER A 6 -37.20 -17.52 -5.45
N ASN A 7 -36.91 -16.22 -5.32
CA ASN A 7 -35.69 -15.60 -5.89
C ASN A 7 -34.75 -14.92 -4.86
N ARG A 8 -34.85 -15.24 -3.56
CA ARG A 8 -33.83 -14.80 -2.59
C ARG A 8 -32.80 -15.90 -2.42
N LEU A 9 -31.57 -15.66 -2.89
CA LEU A 9 -30.40 -16.54 -2.78
C LEU A 9 -30.13 -17.05 -1.34
N SER A 10 -30.72 -16.42 -0.31
CA SER A 10 -30.83 -16.95 1.05
C SER A 10 -31.84 -16.13 1.88
N PRO A 11 -32.92 -16.71 2.43
CA PRO A 11 -33.77 -16.02 3.41
C PRO A 11 -32.97 -15.75 4.69
N LEU A 12 -32.94 -14.49 5.17
CA LEU A 12 -32.39 -14.15 6.48
C LEU A 12 -33.40 -14.52 7.57
N THR A 13 -33.43 -15.80 7.94
CA THR A 13 -34.24 -16.29 9.06
C THR A 13 -33.39 -16.37 10.33
N PRO A 14 -33.98 -16.30 11.54
CA PRO A 14 -33.25 -16.45 12.80
C PRO A 14 -32.43 -17.74 12.90
N ASP A 15 -32.81 -18.76 12.11
CA ASP A 15 -32.23 -20.11 12.11
C ASP A 15 -31.28 -20.37 10.92
N ASP A 16 -31.18 -19.44 9.95
CA ASP A 16 -30.29 -19.55 8.78
C ASP A 16 -29.42 -18.30 8.66
N HIS A 17 -28.18 -18.41 9.13
CA HIS A 17 -27.17 -17.36 9.00
C HIS A 17 -26.25 -17.54 7.79
N ALA A 18 -26.47 -18.56 6.95
CA ALA A 18 -25.66 -18.82 5.78
C ALA A 18 -25.69 -17.64 4.79
N GLY A 19 -26.82 -16.92 4.70
CA GLY A 19 -26.93 -15.74 3.85
C GLY A 19 -25.95 -14.62 4.16
N LYS A 20 -25.65 -14.40 5.45
CA LYS A 20 -24.64 -13.42 5.88
C LYS A 20 -23.24 -13.83 5.39
N LEU A 21 -22.92 -15.12 5.48
CA LEU A 21 -21.64 -15.65 5.02
C LEU A 21 -21.50 -15.58 3.50
N TRP A 22 -22.56 -15.88 2.73
CA TRP A 22 -22.57 -15.70 1.28
C TRP A 22 -22.21 -14.26 0.89
N ILE A 23 -22.93 -13.29 1.46
CA ILE A 23 -22.74 -11.87 1.15
C ILE A 23 -21.31 -11.43 1.50
N VAL A 24 -20.83 -11.75 2.71
CA VAL A 24 -19.49 -11.32 3.16
C VAL A 24 -18.38 -12.00 2.35
N THR A 25 -18.54 -13.26 1.96
CA THR A 25 -17.55 -13.98 1.12
C THR A 25 -17.49 -13.37 -0.29
N ILE A 26 -18.64 -13.07 -0.89
CA ILE A 26 -18.70 -12.40 -2.21
C ILE A 26 -18.07 -11.01 -2.14
N LEU A 27 -18.44 -10.20 -1.14
CA LEU A 27 -17.86 -8.86 -0.97
C LEU A 27 -16.34 -8.92 -0.80
N SER A 28 -15.85 -9.85 0.00
CA SER A 28 -14.42 -10.07 0.22
C SER A 28 -13.67 -10.44 -1.07
N LEU A 29 -14.25 -11.29 -1.93
CA LEU A 29 -13.69 -11.58 -3.26
C LEU A 29 -13.67 -10.34 -4.16
N ILE A 30 -14.76 -9.58 -4.20
CA ILE A 30 -14.86 -8.34 -4.99
C ILE A 30 -13.79 -7.35 -4.55
N TYR A 31 -13.65 -7.09 -3.24
CA TYR A 31 -12.63 -6.19 -2.71
C TYR A 31 -11.22 -6.68 -3.03
N THR A 32 -10.95 -7.98 -2.84
CA THR A 32 -9.65 -8.56 -3.17
C THR A 32 -9.32 -8.38 -4.65
N LEU A 33 -10.27 -8.62 -5.55
CA LEU A 33 -10.09 -8.44 -6.98
C LEU A 33 -9.77 -6.99 -7.33
N HIS A 34 -10.52 -6.02 -6.78
CA HIS A 34 -10.27 -4.59 -7.02
C HIS A 34 -8.86 -4.19 -6.57
N VAL A 35 -8.46 -4.62 -5.36
CA VAL A 35 -7.14 -4.32 -4.81
C VAL A 35 -6.02 -4.99 -5.61
N ALA A 36 -6.21 -6.24 -6.04
CA ALA A 36 -5.25 -6.96 -6.87
C ALA A 36 -5.08 -6.28 -8.24
N VAL A 37 -6.17 -5.91 -8.90
CA VAL A 37 -6.13 -5.16 -10.17
C VAL A 37 -5.44 -3.81 -9.99
N ALA A 38 -5.78 -3.07 -8.94
CA ALA A 38 -5.12 -1.79 -8.63
C ALA A 38 -3.62 -1.97 -8.43
N ARG A 39 -3.19 -3.01 -7.68
CA ARG A 39 -1.76 -3.30 -7.47
C ARG A 39 -1.05 -3.64 -8.79
N VAL A 40 -1.65 -4.49 -9.62
CA VAL A 40 -1.07 -4.86 -10.92
C VAL A 40 -0.99 -3.65 -11.85
N TYR A 41 -2.02 -2.80 -11.89
CA TYR A 41 -2.03 -1.58 -12.69
C TYR A 41 -0.91 -0.62 -12.28
N ILE A 42 -0.75 -0.38 -10.98
CA ILE A 42 0.28 0.50 -10.43
C ILE A 42 1.69 -0.04 -10.70
N LYS A 43 1.88 -1.36 -10.65
CA LYS A 43 3.19 -2.01 -10.73
C LYS A 43 3.46 -2.75 -12.04
N TYR A 44 2.65 -2.52 -13.08
CA TYR A 44 2.72 -3.27 -14.34
C TYR A 44 4.13 -3.32 -14.96
N ARG A 45 4.94 -2.27 -14.78
CA ARG A 45 6.33 -2.19 -15.26
C ARG A 45 7.42 -2.56 -14.24
N MET A 46 7.04 -2.84 -12.99
CA MET A 46 7.97 -3.01 -11.85
C MET A 46 7.57 -4.19 -10.94
N LEU A 47 7.07 -5.27 -11.56
CA LEU A 47 6.69 -6.49 -10.84
C LEU A 47 7.91 -7.08 -10.11
N GLY A 48 7.76 -7.30 -8.82
CA GLY A 48 8.78 -7.91 -7.98
C GLY A 48 8.34 -9.25 -7.40
N VAL A 49 9.24 -9.91 -6.67
CA VAL A 49 8.94 -11.11 -5.88
C VAL A 49 7.79 -10.86 -4.89
N ASP A 50 7.69 -9.64 -4.38
CA ASP A 50 6.61 -9.22 -3.48
C ASP A 50 5.22 -9.30 -4.15
N ASP A 51 5.13 -9.05 -5.45
CA ASP A 51 3.87 -9.14 -6.20
C ASP A 51 3.51 -10.59 -6.54
N ALA A 52 4.51 -11.44 -6.81
CA ALA A 52 4.29 -12.87 -7.00
C ALA A 52 3.73 -13.51 -5.71
N LEU A 53 4.31 -13.20 -4.54
CA LEU A 53 3.82 -13.65 -3.25
C LEU A 53 2.39 -13.16 -2.97
N TYR A 54 2.08 -11.91 -3.33
CA TYR A 54 0.72 -11.38 -3.23
C TYR A 54 -0.26 -12.13 -4.15
N GLY A 55 0.13 -12.41 -5.39
CA GLY A 55 -0.67 -13.19 -6.34
C GLY A 55 -0.99 -14.58 -5.81
N VAL A 56 -0.01 -15.26 -5.20
CA VAL A 56 -0.24 -16.55 -4.53
C VAL A 56 -1.24 -16.41 -3.37
N ALA A 57 -1.15 -15.35 -2.57
CA ALA A 57 -2.12 -15.09 -1.51
C ALA A 57 -3.55 -14.92 -2.06
N VAL A 58 -3.71 -14.21 -3.19
CA VAL A 58 -5.02 -14.04 -3.85
C VAL A 58 -5.57 -15.37 -4.37
N LEU A 59 -4.73 -16.23 -4.96
CA LEU A 59 -5.14 -17.56 -5.42
C LEU A 59 -5.56 -18.46 -4.26
N LEU A 60 -4.84 -18.42 -3.14
CA LEU A 60 -5.21 -19.15 -1.92
C LEU A 60 -6.53 -18.64 -1.34
N HIS A 61 -6.77 -17.33 -1.37
CA HIS A 61 -8.04 -16.75 -0.94
C HIS A 61 -9.21 -17.16 -1.83
N LEU A 62 -8.98 -17.28 -3.14
CA LEU A 62 -9.97 -17.83 -4.07
C LEU A 62 -10.31 -19.28 -3.69
N GLY A 63 -9.30 -20.11 -3.43
CA GLY A 63 -9.48 -21.48 -2.93
C GLY A 63 -10.26 -21.54 -1.61
N GLN A 64 -9.93 -20.67 -0.66
CA GLN A 64 -10.67 -20.52 0.60
C GLN A 64 -12.14 -20.17 0.37
N SER A 65 -12.43 -19.25 -0.56
CA SER A 65 -13.79 -18.83 -0.87
C SER A 65 -14.59 -19.93 -1.57
N VAL A 66 -13.95 -20.72 -2.45
CA VAL A 66 -14.58 -21.91 -3.05
C VAL A 66 -14.95 -22.92 -1.97
N ALA A 67 -14.03 -23.23 -1.05
CA ALA A 67 -14.32 -24.12 0.07
C ALA A 67 -15.49 -23.60 0.93
N MET A 68 -15.55 -22.29 1.16
CA MET A 68 -16.69 -21.66 1.85
C MET A 68 -18.00 -21.85 1.11
N PHE A 69 -18.06 -21.59 -0.20
CA PHE A 69 -19.29 -21.79 -0.98
C PHE A 69 -19.76 -23.25 -0.97
N VAL A 70 -18.84 -24.20 -1.13
CA VAL A 70 -19.17 -25.63 -1.04
C VAL A 70 -19.69 -25.98 0.35
N GLY A 71 -19.07 -25.45 1.42
CA GLY A 71 -19.56 -25.63 2.79
C GLY A 71 -20.97 -25.07 2.98
N LEU A 72 -21.23 -23.86 2.49
CA LEU A 72 -22.54 -23.19 2.57
C LEU A 72 -23.63 -23.97 1.82
N CYS A 73 -23.33 -24.51 0.64
CA CYS A 73 -24.25 -25.39 -0.10
C CYS A 73 -24.57 -26.69 0.66
N ASN A 74 -23.66 -27.14 1.54
CA ASN A 74 -23.82 -28.32 2.36
C ASN A 74 -24.25 -28.00 3.81
N GLY A 75 -24.87 -26.84 4.05
CA GLY A 75 -25.51 -26.52 5.33
C GLY A 75 -24.62 -25.84 6.37
N LEU A 76 -23.43 -25.33 6.00
CA LEU A 76 -22.63 -24.48 6.89
C LEU A 76 -23.42 -23.23 7.30
N GLY A 77 -23.46 -22.92 8.60
CA GLY A 77 -24.17 -21.76 9.14
C GLY A 77 -25.68 -21.96 9.34
N LYS A 78 -26.16 -23.21 9.23
CA LYS A 78 -27.55 -23.62 9.50
C LYS A 78 -27.64 -24.39 10.81
N LYS A 79 -28.82 -24.40 11.43
CA LYS A 79 -29.07 -25.23 12.61
C LYS A 79 -29.09 -26.72 12.28
N ASN A 80 -28.82 -27.54 13.30
CA ASN A 80 -28.80 -29.00 13.18
C ASN A 80 -30.19 -29.58 12.84
N SER A 81 -31.28 -28.90 13.22
CA SER A 81 -32.66 -29.34 12.96
C SER A 81 -33.05 -29.37 11.48
N ILE A 82 -32.32 -28.65 10.61
CA ILE A 82 -32.65 -28.48 9.19
C ILE A 82 -31.61 -29.10 8.24
N THR A 83 -30.62 -29.82 8.77
CA THR A 83 -29.49 -30.33 7.99
C THR A 83 -29.23 -31.80 8.31
N THR A 84 -28.92 -32.62 7.29
CA THR A 84 -28.68 -34.06 7.48
C THR A 84 -27.23 -34.36 7.91
N PRO A 85 -26.98 -35.49 8.61
CA PRO A 85 -25.64 -35.85 9.09
C PRO A 85 -24.58 -35.97 7.98
N GLU A 86 -24.95 -36.40 6.78
CA GLU A 86 -24.02 -36.53 5.66
C GLU A 86 -23.51 -35.16 5.20
N ARG A 87 -24.39 -34.15 5.21
CA ARG A 87 -24.06 -32.77 4.84
C ARG A 87 -23.14 -32.12 5.86
N TRP A 88 -23.26 -32.48 7.14
CA TRP A 88 -22.38 -32.02 8.22
C TRP A 88 -20.92 -32.40 8.03
N VAL A 89 -20.68 -33.63 7.58
CA VAL A 89 -19.32 -34.13 7.34
C VAL A 89 -18.66 -33.36 6.20
N VAL A 90 -19.41 -33.10 5.12
CA VAL A 90 -18.91 -32.32 3.98
C VAL A 90 -18.64 -30.87 4.40
N SER A 91 -19.57 -30.26 5.12
CA SER A 91 -19.44 -28.90 5.66
C SER A 91 -18.22 -28.75 6.58
N SER A 92 -17.98 -29.72 7.47
CA SER A 92 -16.82 -29.75 8.38
C SER A 92 -15.50 -29.85 7.62
N LYS A 93 -15.43 -30.71 6.60
CA LYS A 93 -14.23 -30.82 5.74
C LYS A 93 -13.95 -29.52 4.99
N CYS A 94 -15.01 -28.87 4.49
CA CYS A 94 -14.91 -27.58 3.80
C CYS A 94 -14.45 -26.48 4.76
N LEU A 95 -14.94 -26.46 6.00
CA LEU A 95 -14.46 -25.56 7.05
C LEU A 95 -12.95 -25.74 7.25
N VAL A 96 -12.50 -26.97 7.48
CA VAL A 96 -11.07 -27.27 7.70
C VAL A 96 -10.22 -26.81 6.52
N ALA A 97 -10.63 -27.13 5.30
CA ALA A 97 -9.95 -26.68 4.09
C ALA A 97 -9.90 -25.15 4.01
N SER A 98 -11.03 -24.47 4.27
CA SER A 98 -11.11 -23.01 4.26
C SER A 98 -10.19 -22.36 5.29
N THR A 99 -10.04 -22.96 6.48
CA THR A 99 -9.17 -22.49 7.55
C THR A 99 -7.69 -22.64 7.18
N VAL A 100 -7.30 -23.76 6.55
CA VAL A 100 -5.93 -23.94 6.06
C VAL A 100 -5.59 -22.92 4.98
N PHE A 101 -6.46 -22.74 3.98
CA PHE A 101 -6.25 -21.73 2.95
C PHE A 101 -6.24 -20.31 3.53
N PHE A 102 -7.04 -20.04 4.56
CA PHE A 102 -7.05 -18.79 5.30
C PHE A 102 -5.68 -18.49 5.93
N ILE A 103 -5.13 -19.43 6.71
CA ILE A 103 -3.82 -19.26 7.36
C ILE A 103 -2.74 -19.03 6.31
N MET A 104 -2.71 -19.84 5.25
CA MET A 104 -1.73 -19.71 4.18
C MET A 104 -1.86 -18.36 3.45
N THR A 105 -3.08 -17.88 3.21
CA THR A 105 -3.33 -16.55 2.62
C THR A 105 -2.71 -15.45 3.48
N LEU A 106 -2.90 -15.49 4.81
CA LEU A 106 -2.29 -14.53 5.73
C LEU A 106 -0.76 -14.60 5.68
N THR A 107 -0.19 -15.80 5.67
CA THR A 107 1.26 -16.02 5.57
C THR A 107 1.85 -15.39 4.31
N PHE A 108 1.27 -15.67 3.14
CA PHE A 108 1.75 -15.11 1.87
C PHE A 108 1.54 -13.59 1.78
N ALA A 109 0.44 -13.07 2.32
CA ALA A 109 0.20 -11.62 2.40
C ALA A 109 1.27 -10.92 3.25
N LYS A 110 1.62 -11.48 4.41
CA LYS A 110 2.73 -10.98 5.26
C LYS A 110 4.08 -11.08 4.56
N CYS A 111 4.36 -12.21 3.90
CA CYS A 111 5.61 -12.41 3.16
C CYS A 111 5.73 -11.42 2.00
N SER A 112 4.64 -11.08 1.31
CA SER A 112 4.62 -10.01 0.29
C SER A 112 5.05 -8.67 0.88
N VAL A 113 4.53 -8.31 2.05
CA VAL A 113 4.92 -7.06 2.75
C VAL A 113 6.39 -7.11 3.16
N LEU A 114 6.86 -8.20 3.75
CA LEU A 114 8.27 -8.35 4.14
C LEU A 114 9.21 -8.31 2.93
N ALA A 115 8.80 -8.90 1.80
CA ALA A 115 9.56 -8.83 0.55
C ALA A 115 9.62 -7.41 -0.01
N LEU A 116 8.52 -6.65 0.10
CA LEU A 116 8.51 -5.23 -0.24
C LEU A 116 9.45 -4.42 0.65
N ILE A 117 9.46 -4.70 1.96
CA ILE A 117 10.37 -4.06 2.92
C ILE A 117 11.82 -4.40 2.59
N ARG A 118 12.11 -5.67 2.29
CA ARG A 118 13.45 -6.11 1.88
C ARG A 118 13.91 -5.37 0.62
N ARG A 119 13.05 -5.24 -0.39
CA ARG A 119 13.34 -4.47 -1.61
C ARG A 119 13.67 -2.99 -1.31
N ILE A 120 13.05 -2.40 -0.28
CA ILE A 120 13.36 -1.04 0.17
C ILE A 120 14.74 -0.99 0.88
N ILE A 121 15.07 -2.01 1.68
CA ILE A 121 16.36 -2.14 2.38
C ILE A 121 17.50 -2.38 1.40
N ASP A 122 17.33 -3.22 0.39
CA ASP A 122 18.37 -3.57 -0.58
C ASP A 122 18.94 -2.34 -1.32
N CYS A 123 18.17 -1.24 -1.40
CA CYS A 123 18.65 0.04 -1.93
C CYS A 123 19.75 0.70 -1.06
N ARG A 124 19.90 0.32 0.22
CA ARG A 124 20.96 0.76 1.14
C ARG A 124 21.31 -0.37 2.14
N PRO A 125 22.36 -1.17 1.89
CA PRO A 125 22.71 -2.29 2.75
C PRO A 125 23.03 -1.81 4.17
N GLY A 126 22.27 -2.31 5.13
CA GLY A 126 22.42 -1.99 6.55
C GLY A 126 22.23 -3.24 7.41
N LYS A 127 22.43 -3.12 8.72
CA LYS A 127 22.35 -4.24 9.68
C LYS A 127 20.95 -4.88 9.79
N SER A 128 19.92 -4.29 9.15
CA SER A 128 18.52 -4.73 9.22
C SER A 128 18.14 -5.79 8.19
N GLU A 129 18.96 -6.03 7.16
CA GLU A 129 18.71 -7.08 6.16
C GLU A 129 18.57 -8.50 6.76
N PRO A 130 19.52 -9.00 7.59
CA PRO A 130 19.41 -10.35 8.16
C PRO A 130 18.18 -10.49 9.06
N PHE A 131 17.79 -9.42 9.76
CA PHE A 131 16.59 -9.41 10.59
C PHE A 131 15.31 -9.50 9.75
N CYS A 132 15.25 -8.84 8.59
CA CYS A 132 14.12 -8.97 7.65
C CYS A 132 13.99 -10.39 7.10
N ILE A 133 15.10 -11.01 6.70
CA ILE A 133 15.11 -12.41 6.23
C ILE A 133 14.68 -13.36 7.36
N GLY A 134 15.20 -13.18 8.57
CA GLY A 134 14.81 -13.96 9.74
C GLY A 134 13.31 -13.85 10.06
N LEU A 135 12.74 -12.65 9.95
CA LEU A 135 11.31 -12.44 10.16
C LEU A 135 10.45 -13.09 9.06
N MET A 136 10.92 -13.07 7.81
CA MET A 136 10.25 -13.77 6.70
C MET A 136 10.25 -15.28 6.92
N VAL A 137 11.38 -15.87 7.29
CA VAL A 137 11.48 -17.31 7.63
C VAL A 137 10.55 -17.64 8.81
N THR A 138 10.56 -16.83 9.86
CA THR A 138 9.69 -17.01 11.03
C THR A 138 8.20 -16.96 10.65
N THR A 139 7.83 -16.07 9.73
CA THR A 139 6.46 -15.95 9.22
C THR A 139 6.02 -17.18 8.43
N VAL A 140 6.89 -17.71 7.55
CA VAL A 140 6.62 -18.94 6.80
C VAL A 140 6.51 -20.14 7.75
N LEU A 141 7.43 -20.25 8.71
CA LEU A 141 7.37 -21.29 9.74
C LEU A 141 6.08 -21.21 10.54
N TRP A 142 5.66 -20.01 10.96
CA TRP A 142 4.37 -19.80 11.63
C TRP A 142 3.19 -20.30 10.78
N GLY A 143 3.14 -19.98 9.47
CA GLY A 143 2.07 -20.43 8.59
C GLY A 143 1.98 -21.96 8.46
N VAL A 144 3.12 -22.61 8.24
CA VAL A 144 3.21 -24.07 8.12
C VAL A 144 2.86 -24.74 9.45
N THR A 145 3.47 -24.30 10.55
CA THR A 145 3.22 -24.87 11.88
C THR A 145 1.79 -24.63 12.34
N SER A 146 1.18 -23.48 12.04
CA SER A 146 -0.22 -23.19 12.37
C SER A 146 -1.17 -24.09 11.57
N SER A 147 -0.93 -24.26 10.27
CA SER A 147 -1.73 -25.15 9.42
C SER A 147 -1.66 -26.60 9.90
N VAL A 148 -0.46 -27.08 10.21
CA VAL A 148 -0.24 -28.44 10.73
C VAL A 148 -0.85 -28.60 12.12
N SER A 149 -0.65 -27.64 13.02
CA SER A 149 -1.21 -27.67 14.39
C SER A 149 -2.74 -27.70 14.40
N PHE A 150 -3.37 -27.05 13.43
CA PHE A 150 -4.81 -27.09 13.26
C PHE A 150 -5.31 -28.50 12.85
N LEU A 151 -4.53 -29.23 12.06
CA LEU A 151 -4.90 -30.56 11.54
C LEU A 151 -4.53 -31.73 12.47
N ILE A 152 -3.49 -31.59 13.30
CA ILE A 152 -2.99 -32.67 14.16
C ILE A 152 -4.08 -33.18 15.10
N ASN A 153 -4.24 -34.50 15.25
CA ASN A 153 -5.18 -35.11 16.21
C ASN A 153 -6.61 -34.53 16.12
N CYS A 154 -7.08 -34.26 14.90
CA CYS A 154 -8.42 -33.75 14.67
C CYS A 154 -9.02 -34.41 13.43
N ASN A 155 -10.20 -35.01 13.57
CA ASN A 155 -10.92 -35.59 12.43
C ASN A 155 -11.67 -34.47 11.68
N PRO A 156 -11.35 -34.21 10.40
CA PRO A 156 -11.95 -33.11 9.66
C PRO A 156 -13.47 -33.27 9.45
N GLY A 157 -14.00 -34.49 9.57
CA GLY A 157 -15.43 -34.76 9.45
C GLY A 157 -16.28 -34.35 10.66
N SER A 158 -15.66 -34.08 11.80
CA SER A 158 -16.35 -33.91 13.07
C SER A 158 -16.03 -32.61 13.82
N VAL A 159 -15.36 -31.68 13.14
CA VAL A 159 -15.03 -30.36 13.71
C VAL A 159 -16.28 -29.55 14.06
N LEU A 160 -17.38 -29.75 13.32
CA LEU A 160 -18.65 -29.04 13.56
C LEU A 160 -19.70 -29.91 14.27
N THR A 161 -19.33 -31.05 14.83
CA THR A 161 -20.24 -31.91 15.60
C THR A 161 -20.04 -31.70 17.10
N VAL A 162 -21.03 -32.07 17.91
CA VAL A 162 -20.97 -31.98 19.38
C VAL A 162 -19.82 -32.82 19.96
N GLU A 163 -19.43 -33.88 19.25
CA GLU A 163 -18.27 -34.75 19.57
C GLU A 163 -16.90 -34.07 19.34
N ASN A 164 -16.87 -32.79 18.93
CA ASN A 164 -15.64 -32.04 18.66
C ASN A 164 -14.67 -32.03 19.87
N LEU A 165 -15.18 -31.99 21.10
CA LEU A 165 -14.32 -31.99 22.30
C LEU A 165 -13.50 -33.27 22.44
N GLU A 166 -14.05 -34.42 22.04
CA GLU A 166 -13.36 -35.71 22.13
C GLU A 166 -12.47 -35.96 20.90
N GLN A 167 -12.93 -35.55 19.72
CA GLN A 167 -12.27 -35.87 18.46
C GLN A 167 -11.25 -34.81 18.01
N CYS A 168 -11.28 -33.61 18.60
CA CYS A 168 -10.33 -32.52 18.37
C CYS A 168 -9.95 -31.82 19.70
N PRO A 169 -9.16 -32.47 20.56
CA PRO A 169 -8.83 -31.94 21.88
C PRO A 169 -7.97 -30.67 21.79
N HIS A 170 -8.16 -29.79 22.79
CA HIS A 170 -7.40 -28.55 23.00
C HIS A 170 -7.48 -27.49 21.88
N GLN A 171 -8.56 -27.49 21.10
CA GLN A 171 -8.76 -26.53 20.00
C GLN A 171 -8.60 -25.05 20.43
N THR A 172 -9.09 -24.70 21.63
CA THR A 172 -8.95 -23.36 22.23
C THR A 172 -7.49 -22.94 22.42
N SER A 173 -6.65 -23.84 22.94
CA SER A 173 -5.25 -23.56 23.21
C SER A 173 -4.45 -23.39 21.90
N ARG A 174 -4.79 -24.19 20.88
CA ARG A 174 -4.17 -24.09 19.56
C ARG A 174 -4.48 -22.75 18.90
N TRP A 175 -5.75 -22.34 18.87
CA TRP A 175 -6.15 -21.05 18.30
C TRP A 175 -5.53 -19.87 19.04
N LEU A 176 -5.48 -19.93 20.38
CA LEU A 176 -4.84 -18.89 21.17
C LEU A 176 -3.34 -18.76 20.84
N SER A 177 -2.65 -19.89 20.66
CA SER A 177 -1.23 -19.93 20.30
C SER A 177 -1.00 -19.38 18.88
N ILE A 178 -1.81 -19.82 17.91
CA ILE A 178 -1.74 -19.36 16.51
C ILE A 178 -1.90 -17.84 16.44
N ALA A 179 -2.92 -17.31 17.11
CA ALA A 179 -3.21 -15.88 17.07
C ALA A 179 -2.20 -15.03 17.87
N SER A 180 -1.68 -15.54 18.98
CA SER A 180 -0.65 -14.84 19.74
C SER A 180 0.62 -14.69 18.91
N LEU A 181 1.05 -15.75 18.21
CA LEU A 181 2.18 -15.69 17.28
C LEU A 181 1.88 -14.78 16.09
N ASP A 182 0.66 -14.80 15.55
CA ASP A 182 0.21 -13.90 14.49
C ASP A 182 0.36 -12.42 14.90
N ILE A 183 -0.14 -12.06 16.08
CA ILE A 183 -0.05 -10.71 16.63
C ILE A 183 1.42 -10.31 16.84
N VAL A 184 2.25 -11.20 17.39
CA VAL A 184 3.68 -10.94 17.59
C VAL A 184 4.37 -10.67 16.24
N THR A 185 4.07 -11.44 15.19
CA THR A 185 4.67 -11.20 13.87
C THR A 185 4.24 -9.87 13.24
N GLU A 186 2.99 -9.42 13.43
CA GLU A 186 2.55 -8.08 13.00
C GLU A 186 3.30 -6.97 13.76
N LEU A 187 3.45 -7.11 15.08
CA LEU A 187 4.18 -6.14 15.90
C LEU A 187 5.67 -6.07 15.52
N LEU A 188 6.31 -7.22 15.28
CA LEU A 188 7.70 -7.28 14.82
C LEU A 188 7.86 -6.64 13.43
N THR A 189 6.90 -6.83 12.54
CA THR A 189 6.90 -6.20 11.21
C THR A 189 6.78 -4.68 11.32
N LEU A 190 5.94 -4.17 12.21
CA LEU A 190 5.85 -2.73 12.45
C LEU A 190 7.12 -2.18 13.10
N ALA A 191 7.69 -2.89 14.08
CA ALA A 191 8.94 -2.49 14.72
C ALA A 191 10.10 -2.42 13.71
N LEU A 192 10.19 -3.38 12.79
CA LEU A 192 11.15 -3.36 11.67
C LEU A 192 11.02 -2.07 10.85
N ILE A 193 9.80 -1.67 10.50
CA ILE A 193 9.54 -0.44 9.75
C ILE A 193 9.96 0.80 10.53
N VAL A 194 9.58 0.89 11.81
CA VAL A 194 9.93 2.04 12.65
C VAL A 194 11.44 2.16 12.79
N GLN A 195 12.14 1.05 13.02
CA GLN A 195 13.60 1.01 13.07
C GLN A 195 14.22 1.48 11.75
N LEU A 196 13.71 0.98 10.61
CA LEU A 196 14.20 1.36 9.29
C LEU A 196 14.03 2.87 9.06
N VAL A 197 12.83 3.40 9.31
CA VAL A 197 12.52 4.83 9.12
C VAL A 197 13.33 5.74 10.04
N TRP A 198 13.61 5.31 11.27
CA TRP A 198 14.41 6.09 12.22
C TRP A 198 15.90 6.11 11.88
N SER A 199 16.41 4.99 11.34
CA SER A 199 17.80 4.88 10.92
C SER A 199 18.13 5.74 9.68
N VAL A 200 17.13 6.02 8.84
CA VAL A 200 17.31 6.83 7.64
C VAL A 200 17.05 8.30 7.94
N ASN A 201 18.00 9.16 7.57
CA ASN A 201 17.90 10.61 7.74
C ASN A 201 16.93 11.25 6.72
N ILE A 202 15.62 11.04 6.93
CA ILE A 202 14.53 11.64 6.13
C ILE A 202 13.80 12.70 6.97
N GLY A 203 13.28 13.76 6.33
CA GLY A 203 12.42 14.75 6.96
C GLY A 203 11.22 14.14 7.69
N HIS A 204 10.81 14.75 8.81
CA HIS A 204 9.79 14.22 9.73
C HIS A 204 8.44 13.92 9.08
N SER A 205 7.99 14.72 8.11
CA SER A 205 6.74 14.50 7.39
C SER A 205 6.74 13.16 6.64
N ARG A 206 7.82 12.85 5.91
CA ARG A 206 7.95 11.59 5.16
C ARG A 206 8.12 10.38 6.08
N LYS A 207 8.76 10.55 7.25
CA LYS A 207 8.83 9.49 8.28
C LYS A 207 7.43 9.08 8.73
N TRP A 208 6.59 10.05 9.11
CA TRP A 208 5.21 9.80 9.53
C TRP A 208 4.37 9.14 8.44
N GLN A 209 4.52 9.55 7.18
CA GLN A 209 3.76 8.95 6.09
C GLN A 209 4.13 7.48 5.84
N VAL A 210 5.40 7.10 5.98
CA VAL A 210 5.82 5.68 5.86
C VAL A 210 5.25 4.87 7.02
N VAL A 211 5.42 5.35 8.25
CA VAL A 211 4.87 4.67 9.43
C VAL A 211 3.36 4.52 9.32
N ALA A 212 2.63 5.56 8.91
CA ALA A 212 1.18 5.51 8.72
C ALA A 212 0.75 4.44 7.70
N ALA A 213 1.47 4.31 6.58
CA ALA A 213 1.16 3.33 5.54
C ALA A 213 1.29 1.88 6.04
N PHE A 214 2.28 1.60 6.90
CA PHE A 214 2.45 0.27 7.50
C PHE A 214 1.56 0.05 8.73
N SER A 215 1.27 1.11 9.50
CA SER A 215 0.33 1.07 10.63
C SER A 215 -1.09 0.72 10.20
N PHE A 216 -1.44 0.85 8.92
CA PHE A 216 -2.71 0.37 8.37
C PHE A 216 -2.93 -1.15 8.56
N ARG A 217 -1.88 -1.91 8.91
CA ARG A 217 -1.98 -3.33 9.32
C ARG A 217 -2.42 -3.53 10.77
N LEU A 218 -2.24 -2.54 11.66
CA LEU A 218 -2.57 -2.66 13.09
C LEU A 218 -4.00 -3.13 13.42
N PRO A 219 -5.04 -2.75 12.64
CA PRO A 219 -6.40 -3.27 12.87
C PRO A 219 -6.48 -4.81 12.83
N LEU A 220 -5.56 -5.51 12.13
CA LEU A 220 -5.49 -6.98 12.15
C LEU A 220 -5.32 -7.56 13.55
N ILE A 221 -4.62 -6.86 14.46
CA ILE A 221 -4.42 -7.31 15.84
C ILE A 221 -5.77 -7.39 16.57
N GLY A 222 -6.60 -6.34 16.42
CA GLY A 222 -7.95 -6.31 16.98
C GLY A 222 -8.85 -7.37 16.36
N LEU A 223 -8.82 -7.50 15.02
CA LEU A 223 -9.59 -8.52 14.29
C LEU A 223 -9.20 -9.94 14.72
N SER A 224 -7.91 -10.19 14.93
CA SER A 224 -7.38 -11.49 15.40
C SER A 224 -7.91 -11.83 16.79
N GLY A 225 -7.89 -10.87 17.72
CA GLY A 225 -8.46 -11.07 19.06
C GLY A 225 -9.95 -11.40 19.05
N VAL A 226 -10.73 -10.68 18.22
CA VAL A 226 -12.18 -10.94 18.08
C VAL A 226 -12.44 -12.30 17.43
N HIS A 227 -11.70 -12.65 16.38
CA HIS A 227 -11.83 -13.94 15.72
C HIS A 227 -11.56 -15.10 16.69
N VAL A 228 -10.48 -15.04 17.46
CA VAL A 228 -10.14 -16.06 18.48
C VAL A 228 -11.23 -16.17 19.54
N ALA A 229 -11.78 -15.04 20.00
CA ALA A 229 -12.85 -15.05 21.00
C ALA A 229 -14.09 -15.82 20.51
N TYR A 230 -14.44 -15.71 19.22
CA TYR A 230 -15.54 -16.49 18.62
C TYR A 230 -15.11 -17.92 18.26
N ALA A 231 -13.88 -18.12 17.80
CA ALA A 231 -13.30 -19.43 17.50
C ALA A 231 -13.23 -20.35 18.74
N ASN A 232 -13.06 -19.76 19.93
CA ASN A 232 -13.02 -20.49 21.19
C ASN A 232 -14.42 -20.76 21.76
N LYS A 233 -15.45 -20.05 21.31
CA LYS A 233 -16.83 -20.19 21.82
C LYS A 233 -17.65 -21.22 21.07
N PHE A 234 -17.45 -21.38 19.76
CA PHE A 234 -18.26 -22.31 18.97
C PHE A 234 -18.11 -23.79 19.35
N PRO A 235 -16.92 -24.31 19.78
CA PRO A 235 -16.78 -25.71 20.18
C PRO A 235 -17.58 -26.07 21.42
N LEU A 236 -17.85 -25.07 22.27
CA LEU A 236 -18.58 -25.19 23.53
C LEU A 236 -20.09 -25.00 23.36
N SER A 237 -20.56 -24.71 22.14
CA SER A 237 -21.97 -24.44 21.86
C SER A 237 -22.72 -25.73 21.55
N ASP A 238 -23.97 -25.83 21.98
CA ASP A 238 -24.83 -27.00 21.70
C ASP A 238 -25.10 -27.18 20.19
N GLU A 239 -24.99 -26.10 19.41
CA GLU A 239 -25.10 -26.09 17.94
C GLU A 239 -23.83 -25.49 17.28
N PRO A 240 -22.72 -26.26 17.16
CA PRO A 240 -21.46 -25.76 16.63
C PRO A 240 -21.55 -25.23 15.19
N GLN A 241 -22.38 -25.84 14.35
CA GLN A 241 -22.60 -25.44 12.95
C GLN A 241 -23.21 -24.06 12.79
N PHE A 242 -24.04 -23.64 13.74
CA PHE A 242 -24.64 -22.32 13.74
C PHE A 242 -23.70 -21.31 14.39
N ALA A 243 -23.07 -21.67 15.52
CA ALA A 243 -22.17 -20.81 16.27
C ALA A 243 -20.90 -20.41 15.50
N VAL A 244 -20.37 -21.31 14.67
CA VAL A 244 -19.15 -21.07 13.86
C VAL A 244 -19.30 -19.90 12.88
N THR A 245 -20.53 -19.56 12.50
CA THR A 245 -20.83 -18.46 11.57
C THR A 245 -20.17 -17.15 11.99
N LYS A 246 -20.18 -16.83 13.29
CA LYS A 246 -19.55 -15.59 13.79
C LYS A 246 -18.04 -15.61 13.60
N ALA A 247 -17.38 -16.73 13.87
CA ALA A 247 -15.94 -16.88 13.68
C ALA A 247 -15.57 -16.73 12.19
N LEU A 248 -16.37 -17.31 11.30
CA LEU A 248 -16.17 -17.25 9.84
C LEU A 248 -16.40 -15.85 9.26
N LEU A 249 -17.35 -15.08 9.78
CA LEU A 249 -17.53 -13.68 9.38
C LEU A 249 -16.26 -12.87 9.68
N TRP A 250 -15.72 -13.00 10.90
CA TRP A 250 -14.47 -12.34 11.28
C TRP A 250 -13.26 -12.85 10.49
N GLN A 251 -13.22 -14.14 10.17
CA GLN A 251 -12.18 -14.72 9.31
C GLN A 251 -12.17 -14.05 7.93
N GLN A 252 -13.33 -13.88 7.31
CA GLN A 252 -13.43 -13.26 5.98
C GLN A 252 -13.03 -11.77 6.01
N ILE A 253 -13.43 -11.04 7.05
CA ILE A 253 -13.01 -9.65 7.27
C ILE A 253 -11.48 -9.58 7.42
N MET A 254 -10.89 -10.50 8.19
CA MET A 254 -9.45 -10.54 8.42
C MET A 254 -8.64 -10.79 7.15
N VAL A 255 -9.06 -11.74 6.31
CA VAL A 255 -8.39 -11.97 5.01
C VAL A 255 -8.46 -10.74 4.13
N SER A 256 -9.65 -10.16 3.99
CA SER A 256 -9.87 -8.99 3.15
C SER A 256 -8.98 -7.83 3.60
N TRP A 257 -8.93 -7.59 4.91
CA TRP A 257 -8.08 -6.54 5.47
C TRP A 257 -6.59 -6.85 5.31
N SER A 258 -6.17 -8.10 5.47
CA SER A 258 -4.76 -8.51 5.29
C SER A 258 -4.29 -8.27 3.85
N LEU A 259 -5.11 -8.63 2.86
CA LEU A 259 -4.82 -8.40 1.44
C LEU A 259 -4.88 -6.91 1.08
N LEU A 260 -5.85 -6.16 1.61
CA LEU A 260 -5.94 -4.72 1.42
C LEU A 260 -4.70 -4.02 1.97
N SER A 261 -4.38 -4.28 3.24
CA SER A 261 -3.24 -3.66 3.93
C SER A 261 -1.88 -4.06 3.38
N ALA A 262 -1.77 -5.22 2.72
CA ALA A 262 -0.56 -5.60 1.99
C ALA A 262 -0.29 -4.73 0.75
N THR A 263 -1.28 -3.96 0.28
CA THR A 263 -1.13 -3.04 -0.86
C THR A 263 -0.94 -1.58 -0.45
N SER A 264 -1.30 -1.22 0.78
CA SER A 264 -1.23 0.17 1.28
C SER A 264 0.14 0.84 1.10
N PRO A 265 1.28 0.17 1.38
CA PRO A 265 2.59 0.78 1.14
C PRO A 265 2.86 1.10 -0.34
N ASN A 266 2.31 0.31 -1.27
CA ASN A 266 2.46 0.53 -2.72
C ASN A 266 1.59 1.69 -3.21
N LEU A 267 0.37 1.84 -2.67
CA LEU A 267 -0.56 2.90 -3.03
C LEU A 267 -0.01 4.30 -2.70
N ARG A 268 0.79 4.44 -1.65
CA ARG A 268 1.41 5.73 -1.29
C ARG A 268 2.36 6.27 -2.37
N SER A 269 3.19 5.41 -2.95
CA SER A 269 4.12 5.83 -4.03
C SER A 269 3.36 6.37 -5.23
N PHE A 270 2.15 5.84 -5.47
CA PHE A 270 1.25 6.28 -6.51
C PHE A 270 0.50 7.56 -6.12
N MET A 271 -0.03 7.69 -4.90
CA MET A 271 -0.70 8.92 -4.44
C MET A 271 0.23 10.15 -4.48
N SER A 272 1.54 9.97 -4.26
CA SER A 272 2.53 11.04 -4.47
C SER A 272 2.60 11.51 -5.93
N SER A 273 2.24 10.66 -6.88
CA SER A 273 2.17 10.99 -8.32
C SER A 273 0.81 11.57 -8.72
N PHE A 274 -0.24 11.37 -7.90
CA PHE A 274 -1.60 11.90 -8.10
C PHE A 274 -1.83 13.20 -7.33
N ASN A 275 -0.80 14.05 -7.19
CA ASN A 275 -0.98 15.43 -6.73
C ASN A 275 -1.65 16.30 -7.82
N ILE A 276 -2.75 15.80 -8.39
CA ILE A 276 -3.60 16.45 -9.38
C ILE A 276 -5.03 16.43 -8.82
N GLY A 277 -5.44 17.55 -8.22
CA GLY A 277 -6.82 18.02 -8.32
C GLY A 277 -7.87 17.53 -7.30
N TRP A 278 -7.50 17.02 -6.12
CA TRP A 278 -8.48 16.73 -5.05
C TRP A 278 -8.29 17.64 -3.83
N GLY A 279 -8.40 18.96 -4.00
CA GLY A 279 -8.79 19.97 -2.99
C GLY A 279 -8.05 20.07 -1.64
N PHE A 280 -7.14 19.16 -1.32
CA PHE A 280 -6.31 19.14 -0.15
C PHE A 280 -4.88 19.35 -0.62
N PRO A 281 -4.27 20.53 -0.40
CA PRO A 281 -2.87 20.71 -0.67
C PRO A 281 -2.08 19.90 0.36
N VAL A 282 -1.76 18.66 0.03
CA VAL A 282 -0.62 17.99 0.66
C VAL A 282 0.60 18.53 -0.07
N ALA A 283 1.11 19.67 0.40
CA ALA A 283 2.31 20.30 -0.12
C ALA A 283 3.46 19.29 -0.04
N PHE A 284 3.82 18.75 -1.20
CA PHE A 284 5.13 18.18 -1.47
C PHE A 284 5.91 19.32 -2.12
N ASP A 285 6.63 20.08 -1.30
CA ASP A 285 7.68 20.93 -1.83
C ASP A 285 9.04 20.35 -1.41
N GLU A 286 9.81 19.94 -2.40
CA GLU A 286 11.25 19.80 -2.28
C GLU A 286 11.85 21.20 -2.38
N THR A 287 11.91 21.90 -1.26
CA THR A 287 12.80 23.04 -1.12
C THR A 287 13.65 22.84 0.14
N ASN A 288 14.87 22.33 -0.07
CA ASN A 288 15.97 22.72 0.80
C ASN A 288 16.23 24.21 0.51
N LEU A 289 15.56 25.09 1.26
CA LEU A 289 16.03 26.46 1.44
C LEU A 289 16.20 26.72 2.93
N ASP A 290 17.40 27.16 3.27
CA ASP A 290 17.83 27.70 4.55
C ASP A 290 16.85 28.78 5.05
N PRO A 291 16.64 28.91 6.37
CA PRO A 291 15.70 29.86 6.93
C PRO A 291 16.33 31.25 7.01
N SER A 292 15.71 32.24 6.37
CA SER A 292 15.85 33.66 6.73
C SER A 292 14.53 34.38 6.43
N ASP A 293 13.73 34.47 7.49
CA ASP A 293 12.60 35.36 7.80
C ASP A 293 11.43 35.58 6.81
N PRO A 294 10.17 35.43 7.27
CA PRO A 294 8.99 35.87 6.54
C PRO A 294 8.62 37.31 6.93
N LEU A 295 8.42 38.18 5.94
CA LEU A 295 7.68 39.42 6.12
C LEU A 295 6.36 39.35 5.35
N ALA A 296 5.29 39.41 6.12
CA ALA A 296 3.91 39.36 5.67
C ALA A 296 3.46 40.67 5.00
N LEU A 297 2.66 40.48 3.94
CA LEU A 297 1.49 41.25 3.49
C LEU A 297 1.46 42.77 3.70
N GLN A 298 1.27 43.51 2.59
CA GLN A 298 0.08 44.37 2.47
C GLN A 298 -0.22 44.72 1.01
N GLU A 299 -1.40 44.29 0.51
CA GLU A 299 -2.05 44.97 -0.61
C GLU A 299 -2.61 46.32 -0.12
N LEU A 300 -2.42 47.38 -0.91
CA LEU A 300 -3.33 48.52 -0.90
C LEU A 300 -3.29 49.29 -2.24
N GLY A 301 -4.45 49.33 -2.90
CA GLY A 301 -5.10 50.58 -3.34
C GLY A 301 -4.50 51.40 -4.49
N LYS A 302 -5.25 51.47 -5.60
CA LYS A 302 -5.20 52.51 -6.64
C LYS A 302 -5.01 53.93 -6.07
N ILE A 303 -4.16 54.76 -6.70
CA ILE A 303 -4.38 56.19 -7.01
C ILE A 303 -3.37 56.66 -8.09
N SER A 304 -3.81 57.68 -8.82
CA SER A 304 -3.36 58.31 -10.06
C SER A 304 -2.01 59.06 -10.09
N CYS A 305 -1.42 59.09 -11.30
CA CYS A 305 -0.56 60.06 -12.02
C CYS A 305 0.56 60.90 -11.36
N SER A 306 1.69 60.91 -12.11
CA SER A 306 2.51 62.05 -12.59
C SER A 306 3.97 62.20 -12.12
N ALA A 307 4.83 62.40 -13.13
CA ALA A 307 6.05 63.20 -13.22
C ALA A 307 7.40 62.68 -12.65
N VAL A 308 8.31 62.42 -13.60
CA VAL A 308 9.72 62.83 -13.69
C VAL A 308 10.42 63.24 -12.39
N THR A 309 11.47 62.50 -12.00
CA THR A 309 12.75 63.12 -11.62
C THR A 309 13.91 62.12 -11.76
N THR A 310 14.92 62.53 -12.53
CA THR A 310 16.29 62.02 -12.58
C THR A 310 16.98 62.06 -11.22
N SER A 311 17.69 60.98 -10.85
CA SER A 311 18.94 61.11 -10.11
C SER A 311 19.85 59.89 -10.33
N THR A 312 21.02 60.20 -10.88
CA THR A 312 22.24 59.40 -10.90
C THR A 312 22.77 59.20 -9.48
N LEU A 313 23.21 57.99 -9.13
CA LEU A 313 24.27 57.82 -8.13
C LEU A 313 25.08 56.55 -8.40
N SER A 314 26.30 56.78 -8.87
CA SER A 314 27.42 55.85 -8.84
C SER A 314 27.94 55.68 -7.41
N SER A 315 28.22 54.44 -6.99
CA SER A 315 29.14 54.18 -5.90
C SER A 315 30.06 53.00 -6.22
N VAL A 316 31.32 53.35 -6.42
CA VAL A 316 32.48 52.47 -6.38
C VAL A 316 32.80 52.23 -4.90
N ALA A 317 32.95 50.97 -4.50
CA ALA A 317 33.55 50.63 -3.22
C ALA A 317 34.51 49.44 -3.41
N SER A 318 35.79 49.78 -3.44
CA SER A 318 36.94 48.90 -3.34
C SER A 318 37.07 48.31 -1.93
N VAL A 319 37.32 47.01 -1.82
CA VAL A 319 37.83 46.40 -0.58
C VAL A 319 39.03 45.51 -0.90
N SER A 320 40.13 45.84 -0.24
CA SER A 320 41.44 45.17 -0.22
C SER A 320 41.44 43.92 0.65
N SER A 321 42.10 42.84 0.21
CA SER A 321 42.78 41.86 1.07
C SER A 321 43.84 41.12 0.25
N SER A 322 45.12 41.32 0.52
CA SER A 322 46.01 40.48 1.35
C SER A 322 46.31 39.12 0.72
N GLU A 323 47.53 39.00 0.19
CA GLU A 323 48.14 37.79 -0.35
C GLU A 323 48.33 36.70 0.72
N ARG A 324 47.94 35.46 0.40
CA ARG A 324 48.73 34.22 0.58
C ARG A 324 48.05 33.01 -0.07
N PRO A 325 48.81 31.96 -0.46
CA PRO A 325 48.49 31.14 -1.63
C PRO A 325 47.80 29.82 -1.28
N GLY A 326 47.09 29.28 -2.26
CA GLY A 326 46.64 27.88 -2.26
C GLY A 326 45.15 27.73 -2.02
N ASN A 327 44.35 27.88 -3.07
CA ASN A 327 43.07 27.18 -3.16
C ASN A 327 42.70 26.95 -4.61
N TRP A 328 42.68 25.68 -5.00
CA TRP A 328 42.15 25.22 -6.29
C TRP A 328 40.64 25.52 -6.32
N ARG A 329 40.25 26.64 -6.92
CA ARG A 329 38.87 26.93 -7.33
C ARG A 329 38.86 27.18 -8.85
N PRO A 330 37.94 26.59 -9.62
CA PRO A 330 37.71 27.01 -11.00
C PRO A 330 37.11 28.42 -11.00
N ASP A 331 37.61 29.29 -11.89
CA ASP A 331 37.08 30.63 -12.08
C ASP A 331 35.59 30.61 -12.47
N VAL A 332 34.85 31.57 -11.95
CA VAL A 332 33.43 31.80 -12.26
C VAL A 332 33.34 32.26 -13.72
N ILE A 333 32.87 31.38 -14.59
CA ILE A 333 32.60 31.69 -15.99
C ILE A 333 31.39 32.64 -16.04
N ALA A 334 31.59 33.84 -16.57
CA ALA A 334 30.48 34.75 -16.86
C ALA A 334 29.57 34.12 -17.93
N HIS A 335 28.29 33.94 -17.59
CA HIS A 335 27.28 33.50 -18.55
C HIS A 335 26.59 34.72 -19.14
N GLN A 336 26.81 34.99 -20.42
CA GLN A 336 26.05 36.02 -21.15
C GLN A 336 24.97 35.32 -21.97
N ALA A 337 23.71 35.55 -21.61
CA ALA A 337 22.56 35.18 -22.42
C ALA A 337 22.04 36.44 -23.11
N THR A 338 22.12 36.48 -24.45
CA THR A 338 21.54 37.56 -25.24
C THR A 338 20.17 37.12 -25.74
N ILE A 339 19.13 37.85 -25.36
CA ILE A 339 17.76 37.65 -25.88
C ILE A 339 17.56 38.67 -27.00
N THR A 340 17.47 38.21 -28.24
CA THR A 340 17.13 39.06 -29.40
C THR A 340 15.62 39.07 -29.58
N HIS A 341 15.00 40.26 -29.49
CA HIS A 341 13.63 40.50 -29.91
C HIS A 341 13.61 40.88 -31.39
N GLU A 342 13.01 40.04 -32.23
CA GLU A 342 12.70 40.40 -33.62
C GLU A 342 11.52 41.38 -33.58
N SER A 343 11.79 42.64 -33.90
CA SER A 343 10.79 43.70 -33.93
C SER A 343 10.46 43.99 -35.39
N ASP A 344 9.47 43.28 -35.95
CA ASP A 344 9.02 43.55 -37.31
C ASP A 344 8.21 44.84 -37.35
N THR A 345 8.71 45.79 -38.13
CA THR A 345 8.10 47.09 -38.42
C THR A 345 7.19 46.93 -39.62
N THR A 346 5.88 47.10 -39.43
CA THR A 346 4.87 46.99 -40.48
C THR A 346 4.74 48.31 -41.25
N TYR A 347 4.90 48.27 -42.58
CA TYR A 347 4.28 49.21 -43.52
C TYR A 347 3.62 48.40 -44.66
N LEU A 348 2.35 48.74 -44.92
CA LEU A 348 1.45 48.20 -45.95
C LEU A 348 2.01 48.39 -47.39
N ASP A 349 1.84 47.41 -48.29
CA ASP A 349 0.69 47.39 -49.23
C ASP A 349 0.70 46.16 -50.17
N ASP A 350 -0.52 45.79 -50.55
CA ASP A 350 -0.96 45.10 -51.78
C ASP A 350 -1.17 43.56 -51.84
N ILE A 351 -2.21 43.24 -52.61
CA ILE A 351 -3.11 42.09 -52.63
C ILE A 351 -2.58 40.96 -53.53
N THR A 352 -2.81 39.68 -53.17
CA THR A 352 -3.41 38.60 -54.02
C THR A 352 -3.32 37.21 -53.36
N GLU A 353 -4.05 36.28 -53.96
CA GLU A 353 -4.71 35.08 -53.42
C GLU A 353 -3.83 33.87 -53.02
N GLU A 354 -4.48 33.01 -52.25
CA GLU A 354 -4.38 31.54 -52.20
C GLU A 354 -3.23 30.84 -51.44
N GLU A 355 -3.71 29.80 -50.72
CA GLU A 355 -3.07 28.53 -50.39
C GLU A 355 -2.38 28.28 -49.03
N ILE A 356 -3.02 27.30 -48.35
CA ILE A 356 -2.44 26.20 -47.56
C ILE A 356 -2.18 26.47 -46.07
N SER A 357 -3.12 25.91 -45.31
CA SER A 357 -3.05 25.54 -43.90
C SER A 357 -1.70 24.95 -43.47
N ARG A 358 -1.10 25.54 -42.44
CA ARG A 358 -0.24 24.87 -41.45
C ARG A 358 0.02 25.84 -40.28
N THR A 359 -0.85 25.84 -39.28
CA THR A 359 -0.57 26.48 -37.98
C THR A 359 0.40 25.59 -37.21
N GLY A 360 1.69 25.80 -37.47
CA GLY A 360 2.80 25.26 -36.71
C GLY A 360 2.89 25.91 -35.33
N SER A 361 3.19 25.08 -34.34
CA SER A 361 3.51 25.48 -32.97
C SER A 361 4.76 26.39 -32.98
N HIS A 362 4.66 27.58 -32.42
CA HIS A 362 5.81 28.42 -32.08
C HIS A 362 6.63 27.70 -31.00
N GLU A 363 7.61 26.90 -31.43
CA GLU A 363 8.57 26.27 -30.54
C GLU A 363 9.73 27.25 -30.31
N MET A 364 9.89 27.71 -29.07
CA MET A 364 11.03 28.54 -28.66
C MET A 364 12.29 27.67 -28.66
N ILE A 365 13.15 27.85 -29.66
CA ILE A 365 14.44 27.15 -29.74
C ILE A 365 15.48 27.97 -28.95
N ILE A 366 15.91 27.45 -27.80
CA ILE A 366 17.04 27.99 -27.04
C ILE A 366 18.31 27.31 -27.55
N ASN A 367 19.09 28.04 -28.37
CA ASN A 367 20.41 27.58 -28.78
C ASN A 367 21.45 27.95 -27.72
N LYS A 368 22.22 26.95 -27.27
CA LYS A 368 23.35 27.12 -26.35
C LYS A 368 24.65 26.88 -27.10
N GLU A 369 25.35 27.96 -27.44
CA GLU A 369 26.72 27.86 -27.94
C GLU A 369 27.71 27.75 -26.78
N VAL A 370 28.63 26.79 -26.87
CA VAL A 370 29.70 26.60 -25.89
C VAL A 370 31.03 26.68 -26.61
N THR A 371 31.77 27.76 -26.37
CA THR A 371 33.16 27.92 -26.83
C THR A 371 34.13 27.41 -25.77
N TRP A 372 35.00 26.47 -26.16
CA TRP A 372 36.08 25.97 -25.31
C TRP A 372 37.39 26.67 -25.66
N ASN A 373 38.12 27.12 -24.65
CA ASN A 373 39.52 27.54 -24.80
C ASN A 373 40.41 26.49 -24.14
N VAL A 374 41.30 25.86 -24.90
CA VAL A 374 42.21 24.81 -24.40
C VAL A 374 43.62 25.38 -24.42
N THR A 375 44.20 25.58 -23.23
CA THR A 375 45.60 26.00 -23.07
C THR A 375 46.43 24.84 -22.54
N TYR A 376 47.57 24.58 -23.17
CA TYR A 376 48.54 23.57 -22.72
C TYR A 376 49.69 24.27 -21.97
N GLU A 377 50.03 23.79 -20.78
CA GLU A 377 51.26 24.17 -20.08
C GLU A 377 52.42 23.30 -20.59
N ASP A 378 53.36 23.93 -21.31
CA ASP A 378 54.59 23.29 -21.76
C ASP A 378 55.58 23.24 -20.59
N SER A 379 55.60 22.14 -19.85
CA SER A 379 56.56 21.92 -18.76
C SER A 379 57.88 21.37 -19.32
N ARG A 380 58.83 22.26 -19.59
CA ARG A 380 60.23 21.87 -19.84
C ARG A 380 61.03 22.00 -18.54
N CYS A 381 61.76 20.92 -18.24
CA CYS A 381 62.75 20.80 -17.17
C CYS A 381 63.90 21.81 -17.27
#